data_AF-A0A3P3TCL3-F1
#
_entry.id   AF-A0A3P3TCL3-F1
#
_cell.length_a   1.000
_cell.length_b   1.000
_cell.length_c   1.000
_cell.angle_alpha   90.00
_cell.angle_beta   90.00
_cell.angle_gamma   90.00
#
_symmetry.space_group_name_H-M   'P 1'
#
loop_
_entity.id
_entity.type
_entity.pdbx_description
1 polymer ?
#
loop_
_entity_poly.entity_id
_entity_poly.type
_entity_poly.pdbx_seq_one_letter_code
_entity_poly.pdbx_strand_id
1 'polypeptide(L)'
;MQILLLRLGITTFIIAMFFMANHVGESIAQQIFRIFATIGLFQITAMYYLWRTNARRIQTMIEQKVISDDYDKTQFYRSAALSFAIALGICTILYLPNIIALGWVWILSYSIGFYAVFMTLGKYMKIRIELKELRATAQRMLDDETR
;
A
#
# COMPACT_ATOMS: atom_id res chain seq x y z
N MET A 1 11.52 -12.34 -11.43
CA MET A 1 10.35 -13.25 -11.44
C MET A 1 9.60 -13.30 -10.10
N GLN A 2 10.28 -13.52 -8.96
CA GLN A 2 9.66 -13.62 -7.63
C GLN A 2 8.81 -12.39 -7.21
N ILE A 3 9.30 -11.17 -7.48
CA ILE A 3 8.59 -9.90 -7.16
C ILE A 3 7.27 -9.79 -7.94
N LEU A 4 7.24 -10.23 -9.20
CA LEU A 4 6.03 -10.19 -10.02
C LEU A 4 4.97 -11.17 -9.50
N LEU A 5 5.39 -12.39 -9.16
CA LEU A 5 4.51 -13.43 -8.61
C LEU A 5 3.92 -13.00 -7.26
N LEU A 6 4.73 -12.39 -6.39
CA LEU A 6 4.25 -11.83 -5.13
C LEU A 6 3.21 -10.72 -5.35
N ARG A 7 3.43 -9.85 -6.33
CA ARG A 7 2.47 -8.79 -6.69
C ARG A 7 1.14 -9.37 -7.14
N LEU A 8 1.19 -10.34 -8.04
CA LEU A 8 0.00 -11.01 -8.54
C LEU A 8 -0.74 -11.74 -7.40
N GLY A 9 -0.03 -12.49 -6.57
CA GLY A 9 -0.62 -13.25 -5.46
C GLY A 9 -1.39 -12.38 -4.45
N ILE A 10 -0.77 -11.30 -3.95
CA ILE A 10 -1.42 -10.40 -2.98
C ILE A 10 -2.59 -9.64 -3.61
N THR A 11 -2.43 -9.18 -4.87
CA THR A 11 -3.50 -8.48 -5.59
C THR A 11 -4.70 -9.40 -5.77
N THR A 12 -4.50 -10.61 -6.29
CA THR A 12 -5.56 -11.59 -6.51
C THR A 12 -6.22 -11.98 -5.19
N PHE A 13 -5.46 -12.14 -4.10
CA PHE A 13 -6.01 -12.43 -2.77
C PHE A 13 -6.96 -11.32 -2.29
N ILE A 14 -6.56 -10.05 -2.35
CA ILE A 14 -7.40 -8.92 -1.93
C ILE A 14 -8.69 -8.86 -2.76
N ILE A 15 -8.58 -9.00 -4.09
CA ILE A 15 -9.74 -8.99 -4.98
C ILE A 15 -10.67 -10.18 -4.69
N ALA A 16 -10.13 -11.36 -4.44
CA ALA A 16 -10.92 -12.53 -4.06
C ALA A 16 -11.68 -12.32 -2.75
N MET A 17 -11.07 -11.67 -1.76
CA MET A 17 -11.75 -11.33 -0.49
C MET A 17 -12.90 -10.34 -0.70
N PHE A 18 -12.72 -9.30 -1.52
CA PHE A 18 -13.83 -8.39 -1.87
C PHE A 18 -14.92 -9.08 -2.69
N PHE A 19 -14.53 -9.94 -3.63
CA PHE A 19 -15.47 -10.74 -4.41
C PHE A 19 -16.31 -11.64 -3.51
N MET A 20 -15.68 -12.41 -2.62
CA MET A 20 -16.37 -13.27 -1.66
C MET A 20 -17.25 -12.47 -0.71
N ALA A 21 -16.76 -11.36 -0.17
CA ALA A 21 -17.54 -10.43 0.64
C ALA A 21 -18.79 -9.89 -0.07
N ASN A 22 -18.79 -9.83 -1.40
CA ASN A 22 -19.90 -9.26 -2.15
C ASN A 22 -20.86 -10.30 -2.74
N HIS A 23 -20.47 -11.58 -2.76
CA HIS A 23 -21.27 -12.66 -3.36
C HIS A 23 -21.64 -13.79 -2.39
N VAL A 24 -21.04 -13.83 -1.19
CA VAL A 24 -21.56 -14.66 -0.09
C VAL A 24 -22.77 -13.93 0.50
N GLY A 25 -23.89 -14.64 0.66
CA GLY A 25 -25.12 -14.09 1.25
C GLY A 25 -24.89 -13.45 2.63
N GLU A 26 -25.87 -12.66 3.07
CA GLU A 26 -25.79 -11.88 4.31
C GLU A 26 -25.48 -12.79 5.51
N SER A 27 -24.20 -12.81 5.88
CA SER A 27 -23.64 -13.68 6.90
C SER A 27 -22.45 -13.01 7.56
N ILE A 28 -22.11 -13.46 8.76
CA ILE A 28 -20.93 -12.99 9.50
C ILE A 28 -19.66 -13.15 8.66
N ALA A 29 -19.58 -14.19 7.82
CA ALA A 29 -18.45 -14.44 6.92
C ALA A 29 -18.22 -13.29 5.92
N GLN A 30 -19.27 -12.68 5.38
CA GLN A 30 -19.16 -11.53 4.49
C GLN A 30 -18.47 -10.35 5.18
N GLN A 31 -18.87 -10.02 6.42
CA GLN A 31 -18.26 -8.91 7.15
C GLN A 31 -16.78 -9.18 7.48
N ILE A 32 -16.45 -10.43 7.82
CA ILE A 32 -15.06 -10.85 8.07
C ILE A 32 -14.19 -10.65 6.83
N PHE A 33 -14.64 -11.09 5.65
CA PHE A 33 -13.90 -10.91 4.40
C PHE A 33 -13.68 -9.43 4.06
N ARG A 34 -14.69 -8.58 4.28
CA ARG A 34 -14.58 -7.12 4.10
C ARG A 34 -13.51 -6.50 5.00
N ILE A 35 -13.49 -6.90 6.27
CA ILE A 35 -12.51 -6.41 7.24
C ILE A 35 -11.09 -6.79 6.80
N PHE A 36 -10.84 -8.07 6.49
CA PHE A 36 -9.52 -8.52 6.07
C PHE A 36 -9.04 -7.84 4.78
N ALA A 37 -9.92 -7.71 3.78
CA ALA A 37 -9.57 -7.08 2.51
C ALA A 37 -9.26 -5.58 2.68
N THR A 38 -10.06 -4.89 3.50
CA THR A 38 -9.88 -3.46 3.81
C THR A 38 -8.59 -3.23 4.61
N ILE A 39 -8.30 -4.06 5.62
CA ILE A 39 -7.05 -3.98 6.38
C ILE A 39 -5.85 -4.23 5.46
N GLY A 40 -5.90 -5.24 4.59
CA GLY A 40 -4.83 -5.54 3.64
C GLY A 40 -4.53 -4.38 2.68
N LEU A 41 -5.57 -3.79 2.10
CA LEU A 41 -5.46 -2.59 1.25
C LEU A 41 -4.87 -1.40 2.00
N PHE A 42 -5.38 -1.15 3.21
CA PHE A 42 -4.95 -0.04 4.03
C PHE A 42 -3.48 -0.20 4.41
N GLN A 43 -3.06 -1.40 4.82
CA GLN A 43 -1.67 -1.70 5.13
C GLN A 43 -0.76 -1.43 3.93
N ILE A 44 -1.07 -1.97 2.74
CA ILE A 44 -0.22 -1.75 1.55
C ILE A 44 -0.11 -0.26 1.20
N THR A 45 -1.24 0.46 1.25
CA THR A 45 -1.30 1.88 0.86
C THR A 45 -0.59 2.77 1.88
N ALA A 46 -0.91 2.62 3.16
CA ALA A 46 -0.29 3.37 4.25
C ALA A 46 1.22 3.14 4.28
N MET A 47 1.63 1.89 4.16
CA MET A 47 3.03 1.52 4.13
C MET A 47 3.78 2.11 2.93
N TYR A 48 3.18 2.11 1.74
CA TYR A 48 3.78 2.76 0.57
C TYR A 48 4.08 4.25 0.84
N TYR A 49 3.11 5.02 1.31
CA TYR A 49 3.30 6.45 1.55
C TYR A 49 4.26 6.72 2.71
N LEU A 50 4.15 5.97 3.81
CA LEU A 50 5.05 6.09 4.95
C LEU A 50 6.50 5.78 4.58
N TRP A 51 6.74 4.68 3.87
CA TRP A 51 8.08 4.33 3.44
C TRP A 51 8.61 5.25 2.35
N ARG A 52 7.76 5.81 1.49
CA ARG A 52 8.17 6.84 0.52
C ARG A 52 8.65 8.10 1.22
N THR A 53 7.91 8.55 2.22
CA THR A 53 8.28 9.73 3.02
C THR A 53 9.59 9.48 3.77
N ASN A 54 9.75 8.30 4.36
CA ASN A 54 10.99 7.92 5.05
C ASN A 54 12.18 7.80 4.10
N ALA A 55 11.99 7.19 2.92
CA ALA A 55 13.04 7.05 1.91
C ALA A 55 13.55 8.43 1.46
N ARG A 56 12.63 9.37 1.17
CA ARG A 56 12.99 10.74 0.84
C ARG A 56 13.79 11.43 1.94
N ARG A 57 13.37 11.26 3.20
CA ARG A 57 14.09 11.82 4.35
C ARG A 57 15.51 11.28 4.44
N ILE A 58 15.68 9.96 4.34
CA ILE A 58 17.02 9.33 4.40
C ILE A 58 17.88 9.79 3.23
N GLN A 59 17.31 9.90 2.03
CA GLN A 59 18.03 10.42 0.87
C GLN A 59 18.53 11.85 1.12
N THR A 60 17.70 12.75 1.66
CA THR A 60 18.11 14.11 2.01
C THR A 60 19.21 14.12 3.08
N MET A 61 19.15 13.24 4.08
CA MET A 61 20.19 13.12 5.11
C MET A 61 21.54 12.66 4.51
N ILE A 62 21.52 11.72 3.57
CA ILE A 62 22.71 11.27 2.84
C ILE A 62 23.30 12.41 1.99
N GLU A 63 22.45 13.14 1.26
CA GLU A 63 22.87 14.29 0.44
C GLU A 63 23.49 15.40 1.29
N GLN A 64 22.95 15.65 2.48
CA GLN A 64 23.47 16.65 3.42
C GLN A 64 24.64 16.14 4.26
N LYS A 65 24.98 14.85 4.20
CA LYS A 65 25.94 14.17 5.10
C LYS A 65 25.66 14.39 6.59
N VAL A 66 24.40 14.60 6.97
CA VAL A 66 23.98 14.82 8.36
C VAL A 66 22.84 13.86 8.66
N ILE A 67 23.04 13.00 9.66
CA ILE A 67 22.02 12.06 10.13
C ILE A 67 21.37 12.66 11.37
N SER A 68 20.14 13.15 11.20
CA SER A 68 19.32 13.69 12.30
C SER A 68 18.08 12.84 12.51
N ASP A 69 17.82 12.45 13.76
CA ASP A 69 16.66 11.63 14.13
C ASP A 69 15.37 12.43 14.37
N ASP A 70 15.36 13.74 14.11
CA ASP A 70 14.18 14.56 14.42
C ASP A 70 12.96 14.14 13.58
N TYR A 71 11.94 13.58 14.26
CA TYR A 71 10.80 12.93 13.62
C TYR A 71 9.64 13.93 13.46
N ASP A 72 9.48 14.47 12.25
CA ASP A 72 8.36 15.37 11.94
C ASP A 72 7.02 14.60 11.90
N LYS A 73 6.29 14.69 13.01
CA LYS A 73 4.95 14.12 13.18
C LYS A 73 3.95 14.69 12.18
N THR A 74 4.10 15.94 11.74
CA THR A 74 3.18 16.61 10.81
C THR A 74 3.23 15.96 9.43
N GLN A 75 4.43 15.64 8.95
CA GLN A 75 4.64 14.95 7.68
C GLN A 75 4.09 13.52 7.71
N PHE A 76 4.19 12.84 8.86
CA PHE A 76 3.60 11.52 9.08
C PHE A 76 2.08 11.56 9.00
N TYR A 77 1.41 12.45 9.75
CA TYR A 77 -0.06 12.56 9.75
C TYR A 77 -0.60 12.91 8.36
N ARG A 78 0.07 13.80 7.62
CA ARG A 78 -0.30 14.14 6.24
C ARG A 78 -0.20 12.92 5.31
N SER A 79 0.86 12.12 5.46
CA SER A 79 1.06 10.90 4.67
C SER A 79 0.01 9.83 5.01
N ALA A 80 -0.33 9.68 6.28
CA ALA A 80 -1.37 8.77 6.76
C ALA A 80 -2.77 9.16 6.25
N ALA A 81 -3.11 10.45 6.31
CA ALA A 81 -4.39 10.97 5.80
C ALA A 81 -4.55 10.75 4.29
N LEU A 82 -3.49 11.02 3.51
CA LEU A 82 -3.48 10.76 2.06
C LEU A 82 -3.67 9.26 1.77
N SER A 83 -3.01 8.40 2.55
CA SER A 83 -3.13 6.94 2.42
C SER A 83 -4.55 6.46 2.68
N PHE A 84 -5.19 7.00 3.71
CA PHE A 84 -6.58 6.69 4.05
C PHE A 84 -7.55 7.10 2.94
N ALA A 85 -7.42 8.31 2.40
CA ALA A 85 -8.27 8.78 1.31
C ALA A 85 -8.17 7.88 0.06
N ILE A 86 -6.96 7.43 -0.29
CA ILE A 86 -6.73 6.57 -1.45
C ILE A 86 -7.25 5.15 -1.20
N ALA A 87 -7.02 4.59 -0.02
CA ALA A 87 -7.54 3.29 0.36
C ALA A 87 -9.09 3.28 0.31
N LEU A 88 -9.73 4.34 0.81
CA LEU A 88 -11.18 4.53 0.69
C LEU A 88 -11.64 4.56 -0.77
N GLY A 89 -10.97 5.31 -1.64
CA GLY A 89 -11.31 5.37 -3.06
C GLY A 89 -11.27 3.99 -3.74
N ILE A 90 -10.24 3.19 -3.45
CA ILE A 90 -10.11 1.81 -3.97
C ILE A 90 -11.24 0.93 -3.43
N CYS A 91 -11.54 1.02 -2.13
CA CYS A 91 -12.63 0.27 -1.53
C CYS A 91 -13.98 0.63 -2.17
N THR A 92 -14.26 1.92 -2.38
CA THR A 92 -15.49 2.36 -3.04
C THR A 92 -15.63 1.73 -4.42
N ILE A 93 -14.57 1.72 -5.24
CA ILE A 93 -14.61 1.09 -6.57
C ILE A 93 -14.94 -0.41 -6.48
N LEU A 94 -14.41 -1.10 -5.46
CA LEU A 94 -14.63 -2.53 -5.22
C LEU A 94 -16.02 -2.84 -4.61
N TYR A 95 -16.64 -1.87 -3.92
CA TYR A 95 -17.97 -2.02 -3.31
C TYR A 95 -19.12 -1.53 -4.20
N LEU A 96 -18.89 -0.52 -5.04
CA LEU A 96 -19.90 0.08 -5.91
C LEU A 96 -20.69 -0.92 -6.79
N PRO A 97 -20.10 -2.00 -7.35
CA PRO A 97 -20.84 -2.86 -8.26
C PRO A 97 -22.02 -3.58 -7.59
N ASN A 98 -22.01 -3.75 -6.25
CA ASN A 98 -23.15 -4.27 -5.48
C ASN A 98 -24.41 -3.36 -5.54
N ILE A 99 -24.22 -2.06 -5.77
CA ILE A 99 -25.30 -1.06 -5.73
C ILE A 99 -25.99 -0.93 -7.09
N ILE A 100 -25.25 -1.18 -8.18
CA ILE A 100 -25.68 -0.81 -9.55
C ILE A 100 -26.35 -1.98 -10.31
N ALA A 101 -26.30 -3.21 -9.78
CA ALA A 101 -27.03 -4.39 -10.29
C ALA A 101 -26.97 -4.63 -11.83
N LEU A 102 -25.88 -4.21 -12.49
CA LEU A 102 -25.64 -4.42 -13.92
C LEU A 102 -24.39 -5.28 -14.11
N GLY A 103 -24.54 -6.49 -14.66
CA GLY A 103 -23.48 -7.51 -14.76
C GLY A 103 -22.11 -7.03 -15.25
N TRP A 104 -22.08 -6.19 -16.29
CA TRP A 104 -20.83 -5.65 -16.86
C TRP A 104 -20.11 -4.65 -15.94
N VAL A 105 -20.84 -3.96 -15.06
CA VAL A 105 -20.28 -3.01 -14.09
C VAL A 105 -19.40 -3.74 -13.07
N TRP A 106 -19.76 -4.97 -12.69
CA TRP A 106 -18.96 -5.80 -11.79
C TRP A 106 -17.59 -6.13 -12.37
N ILE A 107 -17.56 -6.61 -13.60
CA ILE A 107 -16.33 -7.00 -14.29
C ILE A 107 -15.41 -5.79 -14.42
N LEU A 108 -15.96 -4.62 -14.79
CA LEU A 108 -15.20 -3.38 -14.90
C LEU A 108 -14.67 -2.91 -13.54
N SER A 109 -15.52 -2.86 -12.50
CA SER A 109 -15.12 -2.44 -11.16
C SER A 109 -14.02 -3.31 -10.55
N TYR A 110 -14.12 -4.64 -10.66
CA TYR A 110 -13.06 -5.53 -10.18
C TYR A 110 -11.78 -5.43 -11.01
N SER A 111 -11.89 -5.20 -12.33
CA SER A 111 -10.71 -4.99 -13.19
C SER A 111 -9.96 -3.69 -12.84
N ILE A 112 -10.71 -2.60 -12.61
CA ILE A 112 -10.15 -1.32 -12.18
C ILE A 112 -9.53 -1.46 -10.79
N GLY A 113 -10.22 -2.13 -9.86
CA GLY A 113 -9.70 -2.43 -8.53
C GLY A 113 -8.43 -3.26 -8.58
N PHE A 114 -8.39 -4.33 -9.38
CA PHE A 114 -7.20 -5.15 -9.59
C PHE A 114 -6.02 -4.31 -10.07
N TYR A 115 -6.22 -3.48 -11.09
CA TYR A 115 -5.18 -2.60 -11.61
C TYR A 115 -4.66 -1.63 -10.54
N ALA A 116 -5.57 -0.99 -9.78
CA ALA A 116 -5.21 -0.04 -8.72
C ALA A 116 -4.38 -0.70 -7.61
N VAL A 117 -4.78 -1.89 -7.16
CA VAL A 117 -4.07 -2.66 -6.13
C VAL A 117 -2.71 -3.12 -6.65
N PHE A 118 -2.66 -3.66 -7.86
CA PHE A 118 -1.42 -4.14 -8.49
C PHE A 118 -0.39 -3.03 -8.68
N MET A 119 -0.84 -1.83 -9.06
CA MET A 119 -0.02 -0.65 -9.20
C MET A 119 0.49 -0.14 -7.85
N THR A 120 -0.38 -0.05 -6.85
CA THR A 120 -0.03 0.41 -5.49
C THR A 120 1.00 -0.53 -4.86
N LEU A 121 0.81 -1.84 -5.00
CA LEU A 121 1.73 -2.84 -4.49
C LEU A 121 3.08 -2.83 -5.23
N GLY A 122 3.08 -2.54 -6.53
CA GLY A 122 4.31 -2.33 -7.30
C GLY A 122 5.12 -1.15 -6.78
N LYS A 123 4.45 -0.02 -6.55
CA LYS A 123 5.09 1.18 -5.99
C LYS A 123 5.61 0.94 -4.57
N TYR A 124 4.82 0.25 -3.74
CA TYR A 124 5.21 -0.17 -2.40
C TYR A 124 6.53 -0.97 -2.40
N MET A 125 6.59 -2.01 -3.22
CA MET A 125 7.77 -2.88 -3.31
C MET A 125 9.02 -2.14 -3.80
N LYS A 126 8.86 -1.26 -4.80
CA LYS A 126 9.97 -0.43 -5.30
C LYS A 126 10.57 0.43 -4.17
N ILE A 127 9.72 1.14 -3.43
CA ILE A 127 10.16 1.97 -2.30
C ILE A 127 10.78 1.16 -1.17
N ARG A 128 10.30 -0.05 -0.91
CA ARG A 128 10.93 -0.94 0.08
C ARG A 128 12.37 -1.30 -0.30
N ILE A 129 12.63 -1.54 -1.58
CA ILE A 129 13.98 -1.83 -2.08
C ILE A 129 14.85 -0.59 -1.98
N GLU A 130 14.38 0.56 -2.49
CA GLU A 130 15.09 1.85 -2.40
C GLU A 130 15.43 2.21 -0.95
N LEU A 131 14.48 2.05 -0.03
CA LEU A 131 14.69 2.33 1.39
C LEU A 131 15.75 1.40 2.01
N LYS A 132 15.81 0.13 1.59
CA LYS A 132 16.81 -0.83 2.07
C LYS A 132 18.22 -0.41 1.62
N GLU A 133 18.36 0.03 0.37
CA GLU A 133 19.62 0.54 -0.17
C GLU A 133 20.03 1.84 0.52
N LEU A 134 19.11 2.79 0.67
CA LEU A 134 19.36 4.06 1.36
C LEU A 134 19.81 3.85 2.81
N ARG A 135 19.17 2.94 3.55
CA ARG A 135 19.60 2.59 4.91
C ARG A 135 20.99 1.96 4.95
N ALA A 136 21.32 1.10 4.00
CA ALA A 136 22.66 0.50 3.92
C ALA A 136 23.74 1.59 3.66
N THR A 137 23.44 2.58 2.82
CA THR A 137 24.33 3.72 2.59
C THR A 137 24.48 4.59 3.84
N ALA A 138 23.38 4.94 4.51
CA ALA A 138 23.43 5.72 5.74
C ALA A 138 24.23 5.01 6.86
N GLN A 139 24.10 3.68 6.98
CA GLN A 139 24.87 2.89 7.94
C GLN A 139 26.38 2.96 7.67
N ARG A 140 26.81 2.87 6.40
CA ARG A 140 28.22 2.99 6.04
C ARG A 140 28.80 4.36 6.39
N MET A 141 28.03 5.43 6.22
CA MET A 141 28.47 6.78 6.59
C MET A 141 28.72 6.93 8.10
N LEU A 142 27.90 6.30 8.94
CA LEU A 142 28.11 6.24 10.40
C LEU A 142 29.37 5.46 10.77
N ASP A 143 29.58 4.31 10.11
CA ASP A 143 30.74 3.46 10.36
C ASP A 143 32.07 4.14 9.93
N ASP A 144 32.03 4.99 8.89
CA ASP A 144 33.17 5.78 8.43
C ASP A 144 33.46 7.00 9.33
N GLU A 145 32.45 7.61 9.95
CA GLU A 145 32.60 8.74 10.88
C GLU A 145 33.16 8.32 12.25
N THR A 146 33.05 7.04 12.59
CA THR A 146 33.54 6.46 13.87
C THR A 146 34.95 5.88 13.81
N ARG A 147 35.63 5.95 12.64
CA ARG A 147 37.03 5.52 12.43
C ARG A 147 37.98 6.70 12.31
#